data_AF-A0A915HXI9-F1
#
_entry.id   AF-A0A915HXI9-F1
#
_cell.length_a   1.000
_cell.length_b   1.000
_cell.length_c   1.000
_cell.angle_alpha   90.00
_cell.angle_beta   90.00
_cell.angle_gamma   90.00
#
_symmetry.space_group_name_H-M   'P 1'
#
loop_
_entity.id
_entity.type
_entity.pdbx_description
1 polymer ?
#
loop_
_entity_poly.entity_id
_entity_poly.type
_entity_poly.pdbx_seq_one_letter_code
_entity_poly.pdbx_strand_id
1 'polypeptide(L)'
;MSKNFYEDFGVTAAKSIYSSHTGWVIDVDWSKTNENLFVSASYDKLLKMWDLRSLKAPLYDLHGHEDRLLCCDWTNPDLVASGGADNNIKLFRCSKM
;
A
#
# COMPACT_ATOMS: atom_id res chain seq x y z
N MET A 1 31.82 31.34 -16.74
CA MET A 1 30.52 31.58 -16.08
C MET A 1 29.90 30.21 -15.80
N SER A 2 30.34 29.56 -14.72
CA SER A 2 29.91 28.22 -14.32
C SER A 2 28.53 28.31 -13.67
N LYS A 3 27.53 27.64 -14.24
CA LYS A 3 26.24 27.44 -13.57
C LYS A 3 26.47 26.48 -12.39
N ASN A 4 26.18 26.96 -11.18
CA ASN A 4 26.31 26.19 -9.96
C ASN A 4 25.32 25.03 -9.95
N PHE A 5 25.85 23.82 -9.82
CA PHE A 5 25.16 22.54 -9.77
C PHE A 5 24.78 22.21 -8.32
N TYR A 6 23.95 23.03 -7.67
CA TYR A 6 23.44 22.74 -6.32
C TYR A 6 22.06 23.40 -6.14
N GLU A 7 21.02 22.85 -6.78
CA GLU A 7 19.64 23.16 -6.40
C GLU A 7 19.28 22.35 -5.14
N ASP A 8 19.11 23.08 -4.04
CA ASP A 8 18.27 22.84 -2.88
C ASP A 8 17.99 21.39 -2.47
N PHE A 9 18.75 20.91 -1.48
CA PHE A 9 18.29 19.86 -0.57
C PHE A 9 17.23 20.43 0.40
N GLY A 10 16.11 20.89 -0.16
CA GLY A 10 14.95 21.31 0.60
C GLY A 10 14.26 20.08 1.18
N VAL A 11 14.18 20.01 2.51
CA VAL A 11 13.38 18.99 3.20
C VAL A 11 11.93 19.15 2.72
N THR A 12 11.50 18.28 1.81
CA THR A 12 10.16 18.35 1.22
C THR A 12 9.21 17.55 2.09
N ALA A 13 8.11 18.18 2.51
CA ALA A 13 7.06 17.51 3.27
C ALA A 13 6.43 16.37 2.45
N ALA A 14 5.75 15.44 3.15
CA ALA A 14 5.02 14.36 2.49
C ALA A 14 4.04 14.94 1.44
N LYS A 15 4.17 14.49 0.18
CA LYS A 15 3.34 14.96 -0.95
C LYS A 15 1.86 14.62 -0.76
N SER A 16 1.56 13.47 -0.16
CA SER A 16 0.20 12.99 0.11
C SER A 16 0.20 12.06 1.31
N ILE A 17 -0.90 12.01 2.05
CA ILE A 17 -1.07 11.20 3.27
C ILE A 17 -2.36 10.40 3.14
N TYR A 18 -2.30 9.09 3.37
CA TYR A 18 -3.42 8.16 3.32
C TYR A 18 -3.75 7.66 4.73
N SER A 19 -4.70 8.32 5.39
CA SER A 19 -4.99 8.12 6.82
C SER A 19 -6.27 7.31 7.05
N SER A 20 -6.28 6.01 6.71
CA SER A 20 -7.43 5.12 6.99
C SER A 20 -7.10 3.94 7.92
N HIS A 21 -5.85 3.49 7.97
CA HIS A 21 -5.47 2.41 8.88
C HIS A 21 -5.58 2.86 10.34
N THR A 22 -6.08 1.97 11.20
CA THR A 22 -6.20 2.18 12.65
C THR A 22 -5.09 1.48 13.45
N GLY A 23 -4.22 0.78 12.74
CA GLY A 23 -3.01 0.12 13.26
C GLY A 23 -1.75 0.54 12.51
N TRP A 24 -0.61 0.01 12.94
CA TRP A 24 0.67 0.23 12.27
C TRP A 24 0.63 -0.35 10.86
N VAL A 25 0.99 0.49 9.88
CA VAL A 25 1.27 0.04 8.51
C VAL A 25 2.64 -0.62 8.52
N ILE A 26 2.69 -1.90 8.17
CA ILE A 26 3.92 -2.71 8.23
C ILE A 26 4.58 -2.89 6.87
N ASP A 27 3.82 -2.71 5.79
CA ASP A 27 4.28 -2.97 4.44
C ASP A 27 3.37 -2.27 3.42
N VAL A 28 3.93 -1.96 2.25
CA VAL A 28 3.23 -1.40 1.09
C VAL A 28 3.79 -2.01 -0.19
N ASP A 29 2.92 -2.33 -1.15
CA ASP A 29 3.39 -2.77 -2.46
C ASP A 29 2.57 -2.19 -3.61
N TRP A 30 3.28 -1.79 -4.66
CA TRP A 30 2.70 -1.20 -5.86
C TRP A 30 2.20 -2.27 -6.82
N SER A 31 1.11 -1.96 -7.51
CA SER A 31 0.69 -2.73 -8.67
C SER A 31 1.79 -2.74 -9.72
N LYS A 32 2.10 -3.93 -10.25
CA LYS A 32 3.11 -4.09 -11.30
C LYS A 32 2.61 -3.70 -12.69
N THR A 33 1.31 -3.41 -12.83
CA THR A 33 0.64 -3.11 -14.11
C THR A 33 -0.09 -1.77 -14.13
N ASN A 34 -0.39 -1.16 -12.98
CA ASN A 34 -1.04 0.15 -12.88
C ASN A 34 -0.34 1.06 -11.87
N GLU A 35 0.33 2.09 -12.36
CA GLU A 35 1.09 3.06 -11.54
C GLU A 35 0.24 3.89 -10.56
N ASN A 36 -1.10 3.86 -10.68
CA ASN A 36 -1.98 4.56 -9.76
C ASN A 36 -2.39 3.69 -8.56
N LEU A 37 -2.12 2.39 -8.59
CA LEU A 37 -2.61 1.46 -7.58
C LEU A 37 -1.49 0.91 -6.71
N PHE A 38 -1.75 0.85 -5.41
CA PHE A 38 -0.89 0.18 -4.44
C PHE A 38 -1.74 -0.42 -3.31
N VAL A 39 -1.19 -1.38 -2.60
CA VAL A 39 -1.75 -1.92 -1.36
C VAL A 39 -0.90 -1.56 -0.17
N SER A 40 -1.52 -1.54 1.00
CA SER A 40 -0.84 -1.46 2.29
C SER A 40 -1.38 -2.53 3.24
N ALA A 41 -0.50 -3.12 4.04
CA ALA A 41 -0.84 -4.11 5.06
C ALA A 41 -0.62 -3.54 6.47
N SER A 42 -1.50 -3.89 7.41
CA SER A 42 -1.54 -3.24 8.72
C SER A 42 -1.89 -4.18 9.88
N TYR A 43 -1.49 -3.77 11.08
CA TYR A 43 -1.88 -4.39 12.34
C TYR A 43 -3.38 -4.28 12.66
N ASP A 44 -4.14 -3.47 11.94
CA ASP A 44 -5.61 -3.46 12.02
C ASP A 44 -6.28 -4.65 11.30
N LYS A 45 -5.48 -5.62 10.84
CA LYS A 45 -5.92 -6.88 10.19
C LYS A 45 -6.43 -6.70 8.76
N LEU A 46 -6.24 -5.51 8.17
CA LEU A 46 -6.70 -5.19 6.82
C LEU A 46 -5.52 -4.99 5.87
N LEU A 47 -5.65 -5.53 4.66
CA LEU A 47 -5.05 -4.87 3.52
C LEU A 47 -5.98 -3.79 3.02
N LYS A 48 -5.42 -2.66 2.61
CA LYS A 48 -6.15 -1.58 1.94
C LYS A 48 -5.58 -1.38 0.55
N MET A 49 -6.45 -1.33 -0.46
CA MET A 49 -6.07 -0.97 -1.82
C MET A 49 -6.36 0.51 -2.05
N TRP A 50 -5.43 1.20 -2.68
CA TRP A 50 -5.46 2.65 -2.85
C TRP A 50 -5.35 3.04 -4.30
N ASP A 51 -5.87 4.23 -4.61
CA ASP A 51 -5.69 4.89 -5.88
C ASP A 51 -5.06 6.27 -5.66
N LEU A 52 -3.96 6.56 -6.36
CA LEU A 52 -3.30 7.86 -6.33
C LEU A 52 -4.23 9.03 -6.69
N ARG A 53 -5.29 8.75 -7.45
CA ARG A 53 -6.28 9.73 -7.90
C ARG A 53 -7.35 10.00 -6.83
N SER A 54 -7.39 9.19 -5.75
CA SER A 54 -8.34 9.30 -4.64
C SER A 54 -7.64 9.21 -3.28
N LEU A 55 -7.15 10.35 -2.79
CA LEU A 55 -6.34 10.41 -1.56
C LEU A 55 -7.13 10.22 -0.25
N LYS A 56 -8.46 10.33 -0.29
CA LYS A 56 -9.28 10.43 0.94
C LYS A 56 -9.70 9.09 1.51
N ALA A 57 -9.75 8.05 0.70
CA ALA A 57 -10.25 6.75 1.10
C ALA A 57 -9.61 5.63 0.27
N PRO A 58 -9.41 4.44 0.85
CA PRO A 58 -9.03 3.27 0.08
C PRO A 58 -10.15 2.94 -0.92
N LEU A 59 -9.78 2.36 -2.05
CA LEU A 59 -10.73 1.75 -2.97
C LEU A 59 -11.42 0.54 -2.32
N TYR A 60 -10.64 -0.27 -1.60
CA TYR A 60 -11.13 -1.50 -0.97
C TYR A 60 -10.44 -1.77 0.35
N ASP A 61 -11.22 -2.33 1.28
CA ASP A 61 -10.75 -3.00 2.49
C ASP A 61 -10.81 -4.51 2.26
N LEU A 62 -9.64 -5.14 2.27
CA LEU A 62 -9.46 -6.57 1.99
C LEU A 62 -9.52 -7.32 3.32
N HIS A 63 -10.73 -7.73 3.68
CA HIS A 63 -11.00 -8.51 4.88
C HIS A 63 -10.63 -9.98 4.70
N GLY A 64 -10.16 -10.61 5.79
CA GLY A 64 -10.00 -12.06 5.82
C GLY A 64 -9.02 -12.55 6.88
N HIS A 65 -8.05 -11.73 7.29
CA HIS A 65 -7.15 -12.06 8.39
C HIS A 65 -7.81 -11.86 9.75
N GLU A 66 -7.53 -12.77 10.68
CA GLU A 66 -8.11 -12.76 12.03
C GLU A 66 -7.18 -12.10 13.07
N ASP A 67 -5.92 -11.89 12.71
CA ASP A 67 -4.90 -11.16 13.47
C ASP A 67 -4.09 -10.23 12.53
N ARG A 68 -3.14 -9.51 13.11
CA ARG A 68 -2.28 -8.52 12.48
C ARG A 68 -1.59 -9.07 11.23
N LEU A 69 -1.55 -8.26 10.19
CA LEU A 69 -0.72 -8.54 9.03
C LEU A 69 0.75 -8.30 9.35
N LEU A 70 1.62 -9.02 8.65
CA LEU A 70 3.07 -8.96 8.82
C LEU A 70 3.80 -8.67 7.51
N CYS A 71 3.16 -8.87 6.35
CA CYS A 71 3.70 -8.51 5.03
C CYS A 71 2.60 -8.51 3.95
N CYS A 72 2.90 -7.89 2.81
CA CYS A 72 2.13 -8.06 1.57
C CYS A 72 3.03 -8.05 0.33
N ASP A 73 2.55 -8.65 -0.76
CA ASP A 73 3.22 -8.60 -2.07
C ASP A 73 2.16 -8.63 -3.18
N TRP A 74 2.37 -7.87 -4.26
CA TRP A 74 1.49 -7.76 -5.41
C TRP A 74 2.18 -8.40 -6.63
N THR A 75 1.60 -9.48 -7.15
CA THR A 75 2.08 -10.12 -8.38
C THR A 75 1.56 -9.49 -9.67
N ASN A 76 2.26 -9.75 -10.77
CA ASN A 76 1.75 -9.49 -12.12
C ASN A 76 0.97 -10.73 -12.62
N PRO A 77 -0.32 -10.64 -12.98
CA PRO A 77 -1.06 -9.41 -13.26
C PRO A 77 -1.99 -8.90 -12.14
N ASP A 78 -2.51 -9.73 -11.24
CA ASP A 78 -3.70 -9.33 -10.47
C ASP A 78 -3.91 -10.02 -9.11
N LEU A 79 -2.89 -10.64 -8.52
CA LEU A 79 -2.99 -11.20 -7.16
C LEU A 79 -2.21 -10.37 -6.15
N VAL A 80 -2.81 -10.20 -4.99
CA VAL A 80 -2.12 -9.72 -3.79
C VAL A 80 -2.07 -10.86 -2.79
N ALA A 81 -0.86 -11.12 -2.28
CA ALA A 81 -0.60 -12.06 -1.21
C ALA A 81 -0.33 -11.31 0.09
N SER A 82 -0.74 -11.90 1.21
CA SER A 82 -0.43 -11.38 2.53
C SER A 82 -0.23 -12.47 3.55
N GLY A 83 0.70 -12.25 4.48
CA GLY A 83 0.95 -13.11 5.63
C GLY A 83 0.51 -12.43 6.93
N GLY A 84 -0.12 -13.18 7.82
CA GLY A 84 -0.62 -12.68 9.10
C GLY A 84 -0.14 -13.47 10.31
N ALA A 85 -0.24 -12.86 11.49
CA ALA A 85 -0.05 -13.49 12.79
C ALA A 85 -1.14 -14.54 13.11
N ASP A 86 -2.18 -14.65 12.26
CA ASP A 86 -3.17 -15.71 12.27
C ASP A 86 -2.66 -17.03 11.66
N ASN A 87 -1.34 -17.13 11.40
CA ASN A 87 -0.65 -18.28 10.81
C ASN A 87 -1.12 -18.63 9.38
N ASN A 88 -1.79 -17.70 8.71
CA ASN A 88 -2.33 -17.93 7.37
C ASN A 88 -1.67 -17.01 6.34
N ILE A 89 -1.61 -17.51 5.11
CA ILE A 89 -1.36 -16.71 3.91
C ILE A 89 -2.69 -16.58 3.16
N LYS A 90 -3.03 -15.37 2.71
CA LYS A 90 -4.27 -15.13 1.96
C LYS A 90 -3.95 -14.49 0.62
N LEU A 91 -4.73 -14.87 -0.39
CA LEU A 91 -4.63 -14.37 -1.76
C LEU A 91 -5.92 -13.63 -2.12
N PHE A 92 -5.76 -12.47 -2.75
CA PHE A 92 -6.84 -11.60 -3.17
C PHE A 92 -6.70 -11.30 -4.66
N ARG A 93 -7.80 -11.37 -5.43
CA ARG A 93 -7.82 -11.01 -6.85
C ARG A 93 -8.23 -9.56 -7.04
N CYS A 94 -7.37 -8.75 -7.66
CA CYS A 94 -7.63 -7.35 -7.94
C CYS A 94 -8.42 -7.11 -9.25
N SER A 95 -8.50 -8.09 -10.17
CA SER A 95 -9.20 -7.94 -11.45
C SER A 95 -10.73 -7.85 -11.36
N LYS A 96 -11.31 -8.17 -10.20
CA LYS A 96 -12.75 -8.11 -9.94
C LYS A 96 -13.13 -7.12 -8.83
N MET A 97 -12.16 -6.35 -8.36
CA MET A 97 -12.38 -5.32 -7.34
C MET A 97 -12.70 -4.04 -8.05
#